data_AF-A0A6N9VJH8-F1
#
_entry.id   AF-A0A6N9VJH8-F1
#
_cell.length_a   1.000
_cell.length_b   1.000
_cell.length_c   1.000
_cell.angle_alpha   90.00
_cell.angle_beta   90.00
_cell.angle_gamma   90.00
#
_symmetry.space_group_name_H-M   'P 1'
#
loop_
_entity.id
_entity.type
_entity.pdbx_description
1 polymer ?
#
loop_
_entity_poly.entity_id
_entity_poly.type
_entity_poly.pdbx_seq_one_letter_code
_entity_poly.pdbx_strand_id
1 'polypeptide(L)' 'MASKKRETQQRAAFMCPTCKHPVASEIQRRKTLGIFVPVWRPGPCDNPDCADHAAEERLSRRADHRTAD' A
#
# COMPACT_ATOMS: atom_id res chain seq x y z
N MET A 1 4.87 -17.12 30.63
CA MET A 1 5.98 -16.74 29.73
C MET A 1 5.59 -17.05 28.29
N ALA A 2 5.81 -16.09 27.39
CA ALA A 2 5.06 -15.86 26.16
C ALA A 2 5.56 -16.63 24.93
N SER A 3 4.90 -17.73 24.54
CA SER A 3 5.37 -18.50 23.37
C SER A 3 4.31 -18.95 22.36
N LYS A 4 3.03 -18.60 22.49
CA LYS A 4 1.98 -19.08 21.56
C LYS A 4 1.34 -18.01 20.65
N LYS A 5 1.94 -16.81 20.55
CA LYS A 5 1.37 -15.66 19.82
C LYS A 5 2.11 -15.25 18.53
N ARG A 6 3.06 -16.05 18.03
CA ARG A 6 3.94 -15.63 16.92
C ARG A 6 3.53 -16.16 15.54
N GLU A 7 2.63 -17.12 15.46
CA GLU A 7 2.43 -17.90 14.22
C GLU A 7 1.45 -17.25 13.23
N THR A 8 0.57 -16.34 13.67
CA THR A 8 -0.35 -15.59 12.79
C THR A 8 0.18 -14.21 12.39
N GLN A 9 1.35 -13.80 12.92
CA GLN A 9 1.78 -12.39 12.92
C GLN A 9 2.85 -12.05 11.89
N GLN A 10 3.57 -13.02 11.36
CA GLN A 10 4.48 -12.83 10.23
C GLN A 10 3.72 -12.92 8.91
N ARG A 11 2.71 -12.07 8.69
CA ARG A 11 2.30 -11.79 7.31
C ARG A 11 3.51 -11.17 6.65
N ALA A 12 3.99 -11.76 5.55
CA ALA A 12 5.12 -11.21 4.80
C ALA A 12 4.86 -9.72 4.57
N ALA A 13 5.74 -8.86 5.10
CA ALA A 13 5.61 -7.42 4.93
C ALA A 13 5.67 -7.12 3.44
N PHE A 14 4.77 -6.26 2.96
CA PHE A 14 4.90 -5.77 1.60
C PHE A 14 6.15 -4.89 1.51
N MET A 15 6.89 -5.04 0.41
CA MET A 15 8.11 -4.29 0.15
C MET A 15 7.89 -3.40 -1.07
N CYS A 16 8.36 -2.15 -1.00
CA CYS A 16 8.41 -1.30 -2.18
C CYS A 16 9.29 -1.98 -3.26
N PRO A 17 8.83 -2.11 -4.51
CA PRO A 17 9.61 -2.76 -5.57
C PRO A 17 10.87 -1.96 -5.92
N THR A 18 10.90 -0.66 -5.67
CA THR A 18 12.01 0.24 -6.00
C THR A 18 13.04 0.33 -4.88
N CYS A 19 12.66 0.87 -3.71
CA CYS A 19 13.62 1.10 -2.62
C CYS A 19 13.75 -0.09 -1.64
N LYS A 20 12.95 -1.15 -1.81
CA LYS A 20 12.92 -2.35 -0.95
C LYS A 20 12.63 -2.11 0.53
N HIS A 21 12.12 -0.94 0.89
CA HIS A 21 11.68 -0.67 2.26
C HIS A 21 10.31 -1.32 2.53
N PRO A 22 10.05 -1.74 3.78
CA PRO A 22 8.73 -2.20 4.20
C PRO A 22 7.69 -1.09 3.99
N VAL A 23 6.54 -1.44 3.45
CA VAL A 23 5.41 -0.53 3.27
C VAL A 23 4.17 -1.07 4.00
N ALA A 24 3.26 -0.17 4.34
CA ALA A 24 1.98 -0.55 4.92
C ALA A 24 1.21 -1.48 3.97
N SER A 25 0.43 -2.39 4.52
CA SER A 25 -0.50 -3.21 3.73
C SER A 25 -1.87 -2.54 3.67
N GLU A 26 -2.43 -2.38 2.49
CA GLU A 26 -3.78 -1.84 2.32
C GLU A 26 -4.74 -2.91 1.80
N ILE A 27 -6.01 -2.80 2.20
CA ILE A 27 -7.10 -3.64 1.68
C ILE A 27 -7.82 -2.85 0.58
N GLN A 28 -7.67 -3.30 -0.66
CA GLN A 28 -8.50 -2.83 -1.77
C GLN A 28 -9.62 -3.82 -2.04
N ARG A 29 -10.79 -3.33 -2.43
CA ARG A 29 -11.92 -4.19 -2.82
C ARG A 29 -12.07 -4.18 -4.33
N ARG A 30 -12.00 -5.36 -4.95
CA ARG A 30 -12.30 -5.55 -6.37
C ARG A 30 -13.62 -6.26 -6.52
N LYS A 31 -14.52 -5.70 -7.34
CA LYS A 31 -15.76 -6.36 -7.70
C LYS A 31 -15.48 -7.45 -8.73
N THR A 32 -15.87 -8.69 -8.43
CA THR A 32 -15.71 -9.86 -9.28
C THR A 32 -17.01 -10.65 -9.25
N LEU A 33 -17.63 -10.90 -10.41
CA LEU A 33 -18.91 -11.65 -10.50
C LEU A 33 -20.00 -11.16 -9.53
N GLY A 34 -20.12 -9.86 -9.33
CA GLY A 34 -21.13 -9.27 -8.44
C GLY A 34 -20.75 -9.19 -6.95
N ILE A 35 -19.67 -9.85 -6.51
CA ILE A 35 -19.19 -9.79 -5.12
C ILE A 35 -17.97 -8.87 -4.97
N PHE A 36 -17.81 -8.24 -3.81
CA PHE A 36 -16.61 -7.43 -3.48
C PHE A 36 -15.58 -8.29 -2.75
N VAL A 37 -14.48 -8.59 -3.44
CA VAL A 37 -13.39 -9.41 -2.91
C VAL A 37 -12.32 -8.50 -2.31
N PRO A 38 -11.90 -8.69 -1.04
CA PRO A 38 -10.78 -7.97 -0.46
C PRO A 38 -9.45 -8.52 -1.01
N VAL A 39 -8.59 -7.62 -1.46
CA VAL A 39 -7.25 -7.91 -1.96
C VAL A 39 -6.26 -7.08 -1.17
N TRP A 40 -5.29 -7.76 -0.57
CA TRP A 40 -4.17 -7.11 0.11
C TRP A 40 -3.13 -6.68 -0.91
N ARG A 41 -2.69 -5.43 -0.81
CA ARG A 41 -1.68 -4.84 -1.70
C ARG A 41 -0.65 -4.05 -0.88
N PRO A 42 0.57 -3.85 -1.43
CA PRO A 42 1.45 -2.80 -0.92
C PRO A 42 0.71 -1.46 -0.98
N GLY A 43 0.71 -0.73 0.13
CA GLY A 43 0.34 0.68 0.16
C GLY A 43 1.41 1.55 -0.51
N PRO A 44 1.19 2.88 -0.55
CA PRO A 44 2.17 3.81 -1.07
C PRO A 44 3.47 3.73 -0.27
N CYS A 45 4.58 4.02 -0.95
CA CYS A 45 5.88 4.08 -0.30
C CYS A 45 6.04 5.46 0.34
N ASP A 46 6.26 5.54 1.66
CA ASP A 46 6.44 6.81 2.36
C ASP A 46 7.89 7.30 2.40
N ASN A 47 8.81 6.63 1.68
CA ASN A 47 10.22 7.04 1.65
C ASN A 47 10.38 8.23 0.68
N PRO A 48 10.74 9.44 1.17
CA PRO A 48 10.87 10.63 0.33
C PRO A 48 11.97 10.49 -0.73
N ASP A 49 12.98 9.67 -0.48
CA ASP A 49 14.07 9.42 -1.43
C ASP A 49 13.71 8.38 -2.50
N CYS A 50 12.51 7.80 -2.43
CA CYS A 50 12.04 6.81 -3.40
C CYS A 50 11.43 7.48 -4.63
N ALA A 51 11.86 7.05 -5.82
CA ALA A 51 11.31 7.54 -7.09
C ALA A 51 9.80 7.29 -7.21
N ASP A 52 9.29 6.19 -6.66
CA ASP A 52 7.86 5.86 -6.69
C ASP A 52 7.04 6.80 -5.79
N HIS A 53 7.56 7.16 -4.60
CA HIS A 53 6.92 8.13 -3.72
C HIS A 53 6.78 9.50 -4.40
N ALA A 54 7.85 9.95 -5.06
CA ALA A 54 7.83 11.22 -5.80
C ALA A 54 6.83 11.20 -6.98
N ALA A 55 6.61 10.04 -7.62
CA ALA A 55 5.63 9.90 -8.69
C ALA A 55 4.18 9.93 -8.15
N GLU A 56 3.89 9.19 -7.08
CA GLU A 56 2.59 9.20 -6.40
C GLU A 56 2.23 10.60 -5.89
N GLU A 57 3.16 11.29 -5.24
CA GLU A 57 2.93 12.66 -4.73
C GLU A 57 2.63 13.66 -5.88
N ARG A 58 3.25 13.46 -7.05
CA ARG A 58 2.94 14.26 -8.26
C ARG A 58 1.56 13.94 -8.84
N LEU A 59 1.12 12.68 -8.78
CA LEU A 59 -0.21 12.26 -9.23
C LEU A 59 -1.31 12.83 -8.31
N SER A 60 -1.14 12.71 -7.00
CA SER A 60 -2.08 13.25 -6.01
C SER A 60 -2.26 14.76 -6.17
N ARG A 61 -1.16 15.53 -6.26
CA ARG A 61 -1.23 16.99 -6.52
C ARG A 61 -1.97 17.35 -7.80
N ARG A 62 -1.78 16.59 -8.88
CA ARG A 62 -2.52 16.79 -10.13
C ARG A 62 -4.01 16.50 -9.98
N ALA A 63 -4.37 15.46 -9.23
CA ALA A 63 -5.76 15.13 -8.96
C ALA A 63 -6.44 16.25 -8.14
N ASP A 64 -5.78 16.76 -7.10
CA ASP A 64 -6.28 17.86 -6.29
C ASP A 64 -6.54 19.12 -7.13
N HIS A 65 -5.57 19.51 -7.98
CA HIS A 65 -5.72 20.66 -8.87
C HIS A 65 -6.88 20.51 -9.86
N ARG A 66 -7.12 19.30 -10.37
CA ARG A 66 -8.24 19.05 -11.30
C ARG A 66 -9.61 19.13 -10.61
N THR A 67 -9.68 18.88 -9.31
CA THR A 67 -10.93 18.90 -8.55
C THR A 67 -11.30 20.32 -8.10
N ALA A 68 -10.37 21.28 -8.22
CA ALA A 68 -10.55 22.67 -7.86
C ALA A 68 -10.99 23.59 -9.02
N ASP A 69 -11.18 23.03 -10.22
CA ASP A 69 -11.71 23.71 -11.43
C ASP A 69 -13.22 23.47 -11.59
#